data_AF-A0A1B2AEW6-F1
#
_entry.id   AF-A0A1B2AEW6-F1
#
_cell.length_a   1.000
_cell.length_b   1.000
_cell.length_c   1.000
_cell.angle_alpha   90.00
_cell.angle_beta   90.00
_cell.angle_gamma   90.00
#
_symmetry.space_group_name_H-M   'P 1'
#
loop_
_entity.id
_entity.type
_entity.pdbx_description
1 polymer ?
#
loop_
_entity_poly.entity_id
_entity_poly.type
_entity_poly.pdbx_seq_one_letter_code
_entity_poly.pdbx_strand_id
1 'polypeptide(L)'
;MIRILAAMRRLWRTRSGAALTEFALSAPLLMAAGLYGVESANRAIVQMRVNQIAMLIADNASRVGENSLLGEAKIYESDLNDVLYGAHMQGGDKFGFYDHGRVILSSLEVVPESDGQQYIHWQRCMGKLTHSSSYGFAGDGMDGSLAGMGPPGQEIVAFDDEAVMFVEVAFVYQPLISDALFGSPKLVATAAFNVRENRDLSEIYQRDPDDPDPSATCDKHHGVADYYD
;
A
#
# COMPACT_ATOMS: atom_id res chain seq x y z
N MET A 1 -38.87 -63.95 -0.17
CA MET A 1 -37.57 -63.98 -0.90
C MET A 1 -37.62 -63.32 -2.27
N ILE A 2 -38.59 -63.60 -3.16
CA ILE A 2 -38.65 -63.05 -4.54
C ILE A 2 -38.72 -61.50 -4.60
N ARG A 3 -39.48 -60.86 -3.69
CA ARG A 3 -39.57 -59.39 -3.62
C ARG A 3 -38.26 -58.70 -3.24
N ILE A 4 -37.43 -59.35 -2.42
CA ILE A 4 -36.14 -58.81 -1.95
C ILE A 4 -35.11 -58.85 -3.10
N LEU A 5 -35.05 -59.96 -3.84
CA LEU A 5 -34.19 -60.08 -5.01
C LEU A 5 -34.57 -59.11 -6.14
N ALA A 6 -35.87 -58.86 -6.34
CA ALA A 6 -36.36 -57.88 -7.30
C ALA A 6 -36.01 -56.44 -6.88
N ALA A 7 -36.13 -56.11 -5.59
CA ALA A 7 -35.73 -54.81 -5.05
C ALA A 7 -34.21 -54.57 -5.17
N MET A 8 -33.39 -55.58 -4.87
CA MET A 8 -31.93 -55.51 -5.05
C MET A 8 -31.54 -55.32 -6.51
N ARG A 9 -32.16 -56.03 -7.47
CA ARG A 9 -31.93 -55.78 -8.91
C ARG A 9 -32.35 -54.38 -9.35
N ARG A 10 -33.40 -53.82 -8.74
CA ARG A 10 -33.86 -52.45 -9.02
C ARG A 10 -32.85 -51.43 -8.53
N LEU A 11 -32.38 -51.57 -7.29
CA LEU A 11 -31.30 -50.77 -6.73
C LEU A 11 -30.03 -50.85 -7.58
N TRP A 12 -29.62 -52.05 -8.00
CA TRP A 12 -28.45 -52.25 -8.87
C TRP A 12 -28.57 -51.63 -10.26
N ARG A 13 -29.79 -51.46 -10.80
CA ARG A 13 -30.03 -50.76 -12.07
C ARG A 13 -30.27 -49.25 -11.90
N THR A 14 -30.28 -48.74 -10.67
CA THR A 14 -30.58 -47.33 -10.39
C THR A 14 -29.32 -46.49 -10.57
N ARG A 15 -29.24 -45.72 -11.67
CA ARG A 15 -28.11 -44.83 -11.99
C ARG A 15 -28.19 -43.46 -11.30
N SER A 16 -29.38 -43.03 -10.88
CA SER A 16 -29.60 -41.73 -10.25
C SER A 16 -28.97 -41.61 -8.86
N GLY A 17 -28.93 -42.69 -8.07
CA GLY A 17 -28.23 -42.70 -6.77
C GLY A 17 -26.71 -42.67 -6.90
N ALA A 18 -26.16 -43.29 -7.95
CA ALA A 18 -24.73 -43.21 -8.26
C ALA A 18 -24.34 -41.77 -8.63
N ALA A 19 -25.08 -41.11 -9.53
CA ALA A 19 -24.82 -39.72 -9.89
C ALA A 19 -24.91 -38.75 -8.69
N LEU A 20 -25.86 -38.95 -7.78
CA LEU A 20 -25.99 -38.15 -6.56
C LEU A 20 -24.76 -38.31 -5.63
N THR A 21 -24.26 -39.54 -5.48
CA THR A 21 -23.10 -39.81 -4.62
C THR A 21 -21.79 -39.35 -5.25
N GLU A 22 -21.62 -39.52 -6.57
CA GLU A 22 -20.50 -38.95 -7.32
C GLU A 22 -20.48 -37.41 -7.22
N PHE A 23 -21.64 -36.75 -7.35
CA PHE A 23 -21.74 -35.31 -7.13
C PHE A 23 -21.41 -34.94 -5.68
N ALA A 24 -21.97 -35.64 -4.70
CA ALA A 24 -21.71 -35.36 -3.29
C ALA A 24 -20.23 -35.50 -2.91
N LEU A 25 -19.50 -36.43 -3.53
CA LEU A 25 -18.07 -36.64 -3.30
C LEU A 25 -17.19 -35.64 -4.06
N SER A 26 -17.58 -35.23 -5.27
CA SER A 26 -16.82 -34.27 -6.10
C SER A 26 -17.10 -32.81 -5.76
N ALA A 27 -18.30 -32.49 -5.30
CA ALA A 27 -18.71 -31.11 -5.00
C ALA A 27 -17.80 -30.40 -3.99
N PRO A 28 -17.37 -31.01 -2.86
CA PRO A 28 -16.45 -30.37 -1.93
C PRO A 28 -15.09 -30.04 -2.56
N LEU A 29 -14.56 -30.94 -3.39
CA LEU A 29 -13.28 -30.73 -4.09
C LEU A 29 -13.39 -29.60 -5.11
N LEU A 30 -14.47 -29.59 -5.90
CA LEU A 30 -14.72 -28.56 -6.89
C LEU A 30 -14.98 -27.20 -6.24
N MET A 31 -15.71 -27.17 -5.13
CA MET A 31 -15.94 -25.96 -4.34
C MET A 31 -14.64 -25.43 -3.74
N ALA A 32 -13.82 -26.29 -3.12
CA ALA A 32 -12.53 -25.90 -2.57
C ALA A 32 -11.62 -25.29 -3.66
N ALA A 33 -11.52 -25.93 -4.82
CA ALA A 33 -10.74 -25.41 -5.95
C ALA A 33 -11.29 -24.07 -6.47
N GLY A 34 -12.62 -23.94 -6.60
CA GLY A 34 -13.26 -22.70 -7.04
C GLY A 34 -13.05 -21.54 -6.07
N LEU A 35 -13.27 -21.78 -4.78
CA LEU A 35 -13.05 -20.79 -3.71
C LEU A 35 -11.58 -20.37 -3.65
N TYR A 36 -10.64 -21.32 -3.72
CA TYR A 36 -9.21 -21.03 -3.76
C TYR A 36 -8.83 -20.18 -4.97
N GLY A 37 -9.39 -20.48 -6.15
CA GLY A 37 -9.17 -19.70 -7.37
C GLY A 37 -9.67 -18.27 -7.25
N VAL A 38 -10.88 -18.07 -6.73
CA VAL A 38 -11.46 -16.74 -6.49
C VAL A 38 -10.63 -15.94 -5.49
N GLU A 39 -10.22 -16.56 -4.39
CA GLU A 39 -9.41 -15.89 -3.37
C GLU A 39 -8.04 -15.48 -3.90
N SER A 40 -7.40 -16.37 -4.68
CA SER A 40 -6.11 -16.09 -5.31
C SER A 40 -6.21 -14.92 -6.30
N ALA A 41 -7.28 -14.87 -7.10
CA ALA A 41 -7.53 -13.78 -8.03
C ALA A 41 -7.80 -12.46 -7.29
N ASN A 42 -8.59 -12.49 -6.21
CA ASN A 42 -8.84 -11.30 -5.39
C ASN A 42 -7.54 -10.77 -4.78
N ARG A 43 -6.70 -11.64 -4.23
CA ARG A 43 -5.39 -11.25 -3.69
C ARG A 43 -4.50 -10.58 -4.74
N ALA A 44 -4.47 -11.12 -5.97
CA ALA A 44 -3.72 -10.51 -7.06
C ALA A 44 -4.25 -9.10 -7.41
N ILE A 45 -5.58 -8.91 -7.44
CA ILE A 45 -6.20 -7.60 -7.68
C ILE A 45 -5.86 -6.63 -6.55
N VAL A 46 -5.92 -7.05 -5.28
CA VAL A 46 -5.57 -6.19 -4.14
C VAL A 46 -4.09 -5.82 -4.18
N GLN A 47 -3.18 -6.75 -4.47
CA GLN A 47 -1.76 -6.43 -4.66
C GLN A 47 -1.56 -5.37 -5.75
N MET A 48 -2.26 -5.51 -6.88
CA MET A 48 -2.18 -4.52 -7.96
C MET A 48 -2.69 -3.14 -7.51
N ARG A 49 -3.79 -3.07 -6.75
CA ARG A 49 -4.30 -1.81 -6.19
C ARG A 49 -3.32 -1.16 -5.22
N VAL A 50 -2.71 -1.94 -4.33
CA VAL A 50 -1.69 -1.45 -3.39
C VAL A 50 -0.48 -0.89 -4.15
N ASN A 51 -0.02 -1.57 -5.19
CA ASN A 51 1.06 -1.07 -6.06
C ASN A 51 0.66 0.24 -6.77
N GLN A 52 -0.58 0.33 -7.28
CA GLN A 52 -1.07 1.55 -7.95
C GLN A 52 -1.19 2.73 -7.00
N ILE A 53 -1.60 2.50 -5.75
CA ILE A 53 -1.66 3.55 -4.72
C ILE A 53 -0.23 4.06 -4.44
N ALA A 54 0.74 3.18 -4.22
CA ALA A 54 2.13 3.59 -4.01
C ALA A 54 2.65 4.46 -5.18
N MET A 55 2.43 4.02 -6.42
CA MET A 55 2.83 4.74 -7.62
C MET A 55 2.15 6.11 -7.75
N LEU A 56 0.84 6.18 -7.47
CA LEU A 56 0.08 7.43 -7.55
C LEU A 56 0.60 8.46 -6.53
N ILE A 57 0.82 8.03 -5.29
CA ILE A 57 1.32 8.92 -4.22
C ILE A 57 2.71 9.42 -4.59
N ALA A 58 3.61 8.54 -5.03
CA ALA A 58 4.97 8.92 -5.37
C ALA A 58 5.00 9.88 -6.59
N ASP A 59 4.20 9.63 -7.63
CA ASP A 59 4.10 10.54 -8.78
C ASP A 59 3.53 11.91 -8.39
N ASN A 60 2.43 11.94 -7.63
CA ASN A 60 1.82 13.20 -7.19
C ASN A 60 2.75 13.98 -6.27
N ALA A 61 3.40 13.34 -5.30
CA ALA A 61 4.39 13.97 -4.42
C ALA A 61 5.57 14.57 -5.20
N SER A 62 6.01 13.90 -6.28
CA SER A 62 7.11 14.38 -7.12
C SER A 62 6.78 15.63 -7.93
N ARG A 63 5.49 16.00 -8.00
CA ARG A 63 4.94 17.09 -8.81
C ARG A 63 4.25 18.18 -8.00
N VAL A 64 4.06 17.96 -6.70
CA VAL A 64 3.35 18.90 -5.83
C VAL A 64 4.22 20.11 -5.49
N GLY A 65 3.61 21.23 -5.14
CA GLY A 65 4.31 22.45 -4.81
C GLY A 65 3.91 23.62 -5.70
N GLU A 66 4.24 24.81 -5.25
CA GLU A 66 3.87 26.05 -5.92
C GLU A 66 5.05 26.57 -6.73
N ASN A 67 4.87 26.58 -8.05
CA ASN A 67 5.85 27.09 -9.00
C ASN A 67 6.02 28.61 -8.84
N SER A 68 7.22 29.03 -8.44
CA SER A 68 7.61 30.44 -8.51
C SER A 68 8.22 30.74 -9.89
N LEU A 69 7.80 31.82 -10.54
CA LEU A 69 8.34 32.23 -11.85
C LEU A 69 9.85 32.55 -11.83
N LEU A 70 10.45 32.72 -10.65
CA LEU A 70 11.82 33.18 -10.45
C LEU A 70 12.58 32.41 -9.36
N GLY A 71 12.05 31.29 -8.84
CA GLY A 71 12.65 30.59 -7.71
C GLY A 71 12.29 29.11 -7.63
N GLU A 72 12.85 28.45 -6.62
CA GLU A 72 12.54 27.06 -6.27
C GLU A 72 11.07 26.89 -5.88
N ALA A 73 10.48 25.77 -6.32
CA ALA A 73 9.11 25.40 -5.98
C ALA A 73 9.05 25.04 -4.50
N LYS A 74 8.15 25.69 -3.77
CA LYS A 74 7.93 25.42 -2.34
C LYS A 74 6.89 24.34 -2.16
N ILE A 75 7.10 23.47 -1.19
CA ILE A 75 6.10 22.48 -0.76
C ILE A 75 5.46 22.91 0.55
N TYR A 76 4.15 22.75 0.64
CA TYR A 76 3.39 23.07 1.84
C TYR A 76 2.84 21.81 2.52
N GLU A 77 2.56 21.88 3.82
CA GLU A 77 1.97 20.74 4.53
C GLU A 77 0.57 20.38 3.97
N SER A 78 -0.23 21.38 3.57
CA SER A 78 -1.50 21.18 2.85
C SER A 78 -1.33 20.31 1.60
N ASP A 79 -0.24 20.52 0.85
CA ASP A 79 0.04 19.84 -0.41
C ASP A 79 0.33 18.35 -0.17
N LEU A 80 1.09 18.04 0.89
CA LEU A 80 1.37 16.67 1.30
C LEU A 80 0.11 15.98 1.83
N ASN A 81 -0.70 16.71 2.60
CA ASN A 81 -2.00 16.26 3.09
C ASN A 81 -2.91 15.89 1.91
N ASP A 82 -3.01 16.75 0.88
CA ASP A 82 -3.81 16.49 -0.32
C ASP A 82 -3.31 15.27 -1.10
N VAL A 83 -2.00 15.06 -1.20
CA VAL A 83 -1.42 13.86 -1.83
C VAL A 83 -1.84 12.59 -1.06
N LEU A 84 -1.75 12.60 0.27
CA LEU A 84 -2.15 11.48 1.12
C LEU A 84 -3.67 11.25 1.09
N TYR A 85 -4.48 12.30 1.08
CA TYR A 85 -5.93 12.22 0.93
C TYR A 85 -6.33 11.67 -0.44
N GLY A 86 -5.64 12.07 -1.51
CA GLY A 86 -5.85 11.56 -2.86
C GLY A 86 -5.75 10.04 -2.97
N ALA A 87 -4.91 9.41 -2.14
CA ALA A 87 -4.82 7.95 -2.06
C ALA A 87 -6.10 7.29 -1.53
N HIS A 88 -6.78 7.92 -0.56
CA HIS A 88 -8.07 7.45 -0.06
C HIS A 88 -9.14 7.51 -1.15
N MET A 89 -9.21 8.64 -1.85
CA MET A 89 -10.15 8.84 -2.96
C MET A 89 -9.92 7.83 -4.09
N GLN A 90 -8.65 7.53 -4.41
CA GLN A 90 -8.30 6.55 -5.44
C GLN A 90 -8.65 5.11 -5.02
N GLY A 91 -8.46 4.76 -3.75
CA GLY A 91 -8.81 3.46 -3.19
C GLY A 91 -10.32 3.23 -3.13
N GLY A 92 -11.09 4.31 -2.93
CA GLY A 92 -12.53 4.31 -2.77
C GLY A 92 -12.98 3.78 -1.40
N ASP A 93 -14.12 4.27 -0.92
CA ASP A 93 -14.63 4.00 0.44
C ASP A 93 -14.73 2.51 0.77
N LYS A 94 -15.11 1.69 -0.23
CA LYS A 94 -15.30 0.25 -0.05
C LYS A 94 -14.00 -0.53 0.15
N PHE A 95 -12.86 0.01 -0.26
CA PHE A 95 -11.58 -0.66 -0.06
C PHE A 95 -11.04 -0.45 1.36
N GLY A 96 -11.51 0.59 2.07
CA GLY A 96 -11.10 0.85 3.46
C GLY A 96 -9.58 0.94 3.61
N PHE A 97 -8.90 1.53 2.63
CA PHE A 97 -7.44 1.45 2.52
C PHE A 97 -6.71 1.85 3.81
N TYR A 98 -7.05 3.02 4.35
CA TYR A 98 -6.42 3.54 5.56
C TYR A 98 -6.91 2.88 6.86
N ASP A 99 -7.95 2.05 6.82
CA ASP A 99 -8.35 1.25 7.97
C ASP A 99 -7.49 -0.01 8.14
N HIS A 100 -7.01 -0.57 7.02
CA HIS A 100 -6.24 -1.82 7.00
C HIS A 100 -4.81 -1.64 6.48
N GLY A 101 -4.44 -0.41 6.12
CA GLY A 101 -3.17 -0.08 5.51
C GLY A 101 -2.56 1.20 6.07
N ARG A 102 -1.35 1.46 5.60
CA ARG A 102 -0.53 2.60 5.95
C ARG A 102 0.37 2.98 4.80
N VAL A 103 0.43 4.28 4.54
CA VAL A 103 1.35 4.93 3.62
C VAL A 103 2.45 5.58 4.44
N ILE A 104 3.68 5.49 3.95
CA ILE A 104 4.84 6.22 4.42
C ILE A 104 5.45 6.90 3.19
N LEU A 105 5.29 8.21 3.08
CA LEU A 105 5.94 9.05 2.09
C LEU A 105 7.22 9.62 2.70
N SER A 106 8.34 9.45 2.02
CA SER A 106 9.66 9.91 2.46
C SER A 106 10.30 10.79 1.38
N SER A 107 11.00 11.84 1.80
CA SER A 107 11.95 12.54 0.92
C SER A 107 13.34 12.00 1.15
N LEU A 108 13.90 11.36 0.11
CA LEU A 108 15.29 10.95 0.07
C LEU A 108 16.09 12.05 -0.62
N GLU A 109 17.14 12.52 0.05
CA GLU A 109 17.96 13.65 -0.37
C GLU A 109 19.44 13.39 -0.08
N VAL A 110 20.31 14.25 -0.61
CA VAL A 110 21.74 14.25 -0.29
C VAL A 110 22.01 15.17 0.90
N VAL A 111 22.77 14.69 1.89
CA VAL A 111 23.18 15.48 3.06
C VAL A 111 23.92 16.73 2.57
N PRO A 112 23.51 17.95 2.98
CA PRO A 112 24.17 19.19 2.58
C PRO A 112 25.67 19.16 2.88
N GLU A 113 26.48 19.65 1.93
CA GLU A 113 27.95 19.70 2.03
C GLU A 113 28.64 18.33 2.18
N SER A 114 27.97 17.24 1.77
CA SER A 114 28.55 15.89 1.75
C SER A 114 28.96 15.43 0.35
N ASP A 115 29.72 14.33 0.27
CA ASP A 115 30.09 13.66 -0.99
C ASP A 115 29.01 12.62 -1.36
N GLY A 116 27.77 13.06 -1.59
CA GLY A 116 26.66 12.21 -2.02
C GLY A 116 26.04 11.30 -0.94
N GLN A 117 26.24 11.60 0.34
CA GLN A 117 25.65 10.81 1.44
C GLN A 117 24.13 10.97 1.44
N GLN A 118 23.41 9.85 1.48
CA GLN A 118 21.95 9.86 1.41
C GLN A 118 21.35 10.01 2.81
N TYR A 119 20.24 10.72 2.92
CA TYR A 119 19.46 10.77 4.15
C TYR A 119 17.96 10.93 3.88
N ILE A 120 17.14 10.49 4.82
CA ILE A 120 15.70 10.70 4.77
C ILE A 120 15.42 12.07 5.42
N HIS A 121 15.18 13.10 4.63
CA HIS A 121 14.99 14.44 5.17
C HIS A 121 13.71 14.55 6.01
N TRP A 122 12.59 14.10 5.46
CA TRP A 122 11.30 14.11 6.16
C TRP A 122 10.44 12.92 5.77
N GLN A 123 9.45 12.62 6.61
CA GLN A 123 8.44 11.60 6.35
C GLN A 123 7.04 12.10 6.71
N ARG A 124 6.04 11.65 5.94
CA ARG A 124 4.62 11.79 6.23
C ARG A 124 3.92 10.45 6.12
N CYS A 125 3.08 10.14 7.09
CA CYS A 125 2.41 8.86 7.22
C CYS A 125 0.91 9.01 7.44
N MET A 126 0.13 8.14 6.81
CA MET A 126 -1.32 8.08 7.01
C MET A 126 -1.79 6.62 7.01
N GLY A 127 -2.77 6.31 7.86
CA GLY A 127 -3.36 4.98 8.01
C GLY A 127 -3.24 4.39 9.41
N LYS A 128 -4.24 3.58 9.78
CA LYS A 128 -4.40 2.96 11.09
C LYS A 128 -3.50 1.75 11.30
N LEU A 129 -3.00 1.13 10.23
CA LEU A 129 -2.11 -0.02 10.35
C LEU A 129 -0.81 0.36 11.09
N THR A 130 -0.42 -0.41 12.10
CA THR A 130 0.88 -0.25 12.74
C THR A 130 1.97 -0.89 11.89
N HIS A 131 2.62 -0.06 11.07
CA HIS A 131 3.75 -0.45 10.22
C HIS A 131 4.80 0.66 10.23
N SER A 132 5.99 0.35 10.75
CA SER A 132 7.16 1.23 10.69
C SER A 132 7.83 1.13 9.34
N SER A 133 8.50 2.20 8.89
CA SER A 133 9.22 2.16 7.63
C SER A 133 10.29 1.07 7.66
N SER A 134 10.39 0.34 6.56
CA SER A 134 11.43 -0.68 6.37
C SER A 134 12.80 -0.07 6.06
N TYR A 135 12.86 1.23 5.78
CA TYR A 135 14.04 1.91 5.22
C TYR A 135 14.67 2.95 6.15
N GLY A 136 14.03 3.25 7.29
CA GLY A 136 14.51 4.23 8.26
C GLY A 136 13.47 5.31 8.57
N PHE A 137 13.82 6.18 9.51
CA PHE A 137 13.02 7.31 9.95
C PHE A 137 13.58 8.63 9.39
N ALA A 138 12.77 9.69 9.46
CA ALA A 138 13.26 11.03 9.17
C ALA A 138 14.49 11.37 10.03
N GLY A 139 15.56 11.85 9.38
CA GLY A 139 16.88 12.12 9.95
C GLY A 139 17.90 10.99 9.79
N ASP A 140 17.48 9.76 9.47
CA ASP A 140 18.41 8.64 9.28
C ASP A 140 19.27 8.86 8.02
N GLY A 141 20.56 8.53 8.10
CA GLY A 141 21.53 8.68 7.01
C GLY A 141 22.41 9.93 7.08
N MET A 142 22.12 10.87 7.99
CA MET A 142 22.94 12.07 8.21
C MET A 142 24.41 11.78 8.59
N ASP A 143 24.69 10.58 9.11
CA ASP A 143 26.03 10.08 9.46
C ASP A 143 26.68 9.24 8.34
N GLY A 144 26.04 9.17 7.17
CA GLY A 144 26.47 8.35 6.04
C GLY A 144 26.10 6.86 6.15
N SER A 145 25.24 6.47 7.10
CA SER A 145 24.84 5.06 7.25
C SER A 145 23.86 4.55 6.18
N LEU A 146 23.19 5.47 5.48
CA LEU A 146 22.16 5.14 4.51
C LEU A 146 22.75 5.11 3.09
N ALA A 147 22.70 3.94 2.44
CA ALA A 147 23.15 3.79 1.06
C ALA A 147 22.14 4.30 0.02
N GLY A 148 20.86 4.41 0.42
CA GLY A 148 19.72 4.75 -0.42
C GLY A 148 18.47 4.01 0.06
N MET A 149 17.36 4.13 -0.67
CA MET A 149 16.09 3.47 -0.33
C MET A 149 15.68 2.44 -1.38
N GLY A 150 15.22 1.27 -0.94
CA GLY A 150 14.82 0.18 -1.82
C GLY A 150 15.41 -1.17 -1.40
N PRO A 151 15.08 -2.26 -2.12
CA PRO A 151 15.63 -3.58 -1.82
C PRO A 151 17.17 -3.56 -1.85
N PRO A 152 17.84 -4.37 -1.01
CA PRO A 152 19.30 -4.46 -1.01
C PRO A 152 19.86 -4.77 -2.42
N GLY A 153 20.79 -3.95 -2.90
CA GLY A 153 21.39 -4.01 -4.23
C GLY A 153 20.56 -3.40 -5.36
N GLN A 154 19.42 -2.78 -5.04
CA GLN A 154 18.55 -2.03 -5.95
C GLN A 154 18.12 -0.69 -5.32
N GLU A 155 19.01 -0.11 -4.52
CA GLU A 155 18.77 1.14 -3.84
C GLU A 155 18.64 2.29 -4.84
N ILE A 156 17.66 3.14 -4.58
CA ILE A 156 17.47 4.40 -5.26
C ILE A 156 18.19 5.47 -4.44
N VAL A 157 18.87 6.37 -5.15
CA VAL A 157 19.63 7.49 -4.57
C VAL A 157 19.13 8.79 -5.19
N ALA A 158 19.18 9.85 -4.41
CA ALA A 158 19.00 11.22 -4.90
C ALA A 158 20.34 11.76 -5.42
N PHE A 159 20.25 12.73 -6.35
CA PHE A 159 21.37 13.54 -6.79
C PHE A 159 21.45 14.83 -5.97
N ASP A 160 22.59 15.50 -6.00
CA ASP A 160 22.78 16.79 -5.34
C ASP A 160 21.74 17.80 -5.82
N ASP A 161 21.20 18.58 -4.88
CA ASP A 161 20.12 19.55 -5.11
C ASP A 161 18.83 18.96 -5.71
N GLU A 162 18.67 17.63 -5.68
CA GLU A 162 17.45 16.91 -6.08
C GLU A 162 16.89 16.07 -4.91
N ALA A 163 15.63 15.67 -5.03
CA ALA A 163 14.98 14.77 -4.10
C ALA A 163 14.27 13.62 -4.82
N VAL A 164 14.21 12.47 -4.16
CA VAL A 164 13.39 11.34 -4.58
C VAL A 164 12.24 11.17 -3.59
N MET A 165 11.02 11.25 -4.10
CA MET A 165 9.82 10.91 -3.32
C MET A 165 9.69 9.40 -3.27
N PHE A 166 10.05 8.81 -2.13
CA PHE A 166 9.99 7.37 -1.91
C PHE A 166 8.76 7.03 -1.06
N VAL A 167 7.89 6.18 -1.58
CA VAL A 167 6.66 5.75 -0.91
C VAL A 167 6.75 4.27 -0.58
N GLU A 168 6.46 3.94 0.67
CA GLU A 168 6.20 2.59 1.15
C GLU A 168 4.74 2.47 1.56
N VAL A 169 4.02 1.53 0.98
CA VAL A 169 2.64 1.19 1.35
C VAL A 169 2.61 -0.20 1.94
N ALA A 170 2.05 -0.32 3.14
CA ALA A 170 1.74 -1.61 3.76
C ALA A 170 0.21 -1.76 3.88
N PHE A 171 -0.30 -2.94 3.57
CA PHE A 171 -1.73 -3.25 3.65
C PHE A 171 -1.96 -4.68 4.14
N VAL A 172 -2.84 -4.88 5.11
CA VAL A 172 -3.23 -6.22 5.56
C VAL A 172 -4.38 -6.70 4.70
N TYR A 173 -4.10 -7.71 3.86
CA TYR A 173 -5.09 -8.28 2.95
C TYR A 173 -6.35 -8.74 3.69
N GLN A 174 -7.52 -8.42 3.12
CA GLN A 174 -8.85 -8.81 3.63
C GLN A 174 -9.44 -9.89 2.71
N PRO A 175 -9.42 -11.17 3.13
CA PRO A 175 -10.01 -12.27 2.37
C PRO A 175 -11.50 -12.12 2.09
N LEU A 176 -11.95 -12.65 0.95
CA LEU A 176 -13.38 -12.66 0.61
C LEU A 176 -14.13 -13.82 1.26
N ILE A 177 -13.44 -14.96 1.42
CA ILE A 177 -14.08 -16.23 1.80
C ILE A 177 -13.87 -16.53 3.28
N SER A 178 -12.63 -16.61 3.75
CA SER A 178 -12.32 -16.91 5.15
C SER A 178 -10.87 -16.64 5.52
N ASP A 179 -10.66 -15.83 6.55
CA ASP A 179 -9.34 -15.57 7.14
C ASP A 179 -8.69 -16.83 7.69
N ALA A 180 -9.47 -17.76 8.24
CA ALA A 180 -8.95 -18.99 8.83
C ALA A 180 -8.34 -19.94 7.79
N LEU A 181 -8.80 -19.87 6.54
CA LEU A 181 -8.32 -20.74 5.45
C LEU A 181 -7.22 -20.10 4.62
N PHE A 182 -7.26 -18.78 4.43
CA PHE A 182 -6.39 -18.07 3.48
C PHE A 182 -5.42 -17.09 4.13
N GLY A 183 -5.67 -16.73 5.40
CA GLY A 183 -4.89 -15.75 6.15
C GLY A 183 -5.01 -14.33 5.61
N SER A 184 -4.42 -13.40 6.35
CA SER A 184 -4.41 -11.97 6.02
C SER A 184 -2.97 -11.49 5.85
N PRO A 185 -2.25 -11.94 4.81
CA PRO A 185 -0.85 -11.58 4.61
C PRO A 185 -0.71 -10.06 4.45
N LYS A 186 0.36 -9.51 5.03
CA LYS A 186 0.77 -8.13 4.77
C LYS A 186 1.31 -8.03 3.35
N LEU A 187 0.71 -7.15 2.57
CA LEU A 187 1.15 -6.76 1.24
C LEU A 187 1.94 -5.46 1.39
N VAL A 188 3.17 -5.43 0.87
CA VAL A 188 4.00 -4.23 0.86
C VAL A 188 4.30 -3.86 -0.59
N ALA A 189 4.18 -2.59 -0.91
CA ALA A 189 4.56 -2.03 -2.20
C ALA A 189 5.41 -0.79 -1.99
N THR A 190 6.40 -0.60 -2.86
CA THR A 190 7.23 0.59 -2.87
C THR A 190 7.19 1.24 -4.24
N ALA A 191 7.25 2.56 -4.27
CA ALA A 191 7.36 3.35 -5.48
C ALA A 191 8.25 4.56 -5.23
N ALA A 192 8.95 5.02 -6.26
CA ALA A 192 9.82 6.16 -6.15
C ALA A 192 9.81 6.97 -7.44
N PHE A 193 9.80 8.29 -7.30
CA PHE A 193 9.90 9.23 -8.41
C PHE A 193 10.80 10.40 -8.03
N ASN A 194 11.69 10.78 -8.94
CA ASN A 194 12.48 12.00 -8.79
C ASN A 194 11.53 13.21 -8.86
N VAL A 195 11.77 14.18 -7.98
CA VAL A 195 11.11 15.48 -8.05
C VAL A 195 11.44 16.11 -9.40
N ARG A 196 10.41 16.62 -10.09
CA ARG A 196 10.53 17.05 -11.50
C ARG A 196 10.89 18.52 -11.66
N GLU A 197 10.61 19.32 -10.65
CA GLU A 197 10.81 20.77 -10.64
C GLU A 197 11.98 21.09 -9.72
N ASN A 198 12.64 22.24 -9.95
CA ASN A 198 13.63 22.74 -9.01
C ASN A 198 12.92 23.09 -7.70
N ARG A 199 13.09 22.28 -6.66
CA ARG A 199 12.31 22.35 -5.41
C ARG A 199 13.17 22.89 -4.28
N ASP A 200 12.56 23.68 -3.41
CA ASP A 200 13.20 24.14 -2.18
C ASP A 200 13.25 22.97 -1.21
N LEU A 201 14.45 22.50 -0.90
CA LEU A 201 14.71 21.35 -0.03
C LEU A 201 15.04 21.78 1.40
N SER A 202 14.86 23.06 1.76
CA SER A 202 15.22 23.54 3.10
C SER A 202 14.21 23.17 4.19
N GLU A 203 12.90 23.26 3.88
CA GLU A 203 11.83 22.96 4.82
C GLU A 203 10.49 22.68 4.13
N ILE A 204 9.53 22.17 4.91
CA ILE A 204 8.12 22.11 4.51
C ILE A 204 7.41 23.33 5.08
N TYR A 205 6.79 24.12 4.20
CA TYR A 205 6.16 25.38 4.56
C TYR A 205 4.73 25.20 5.05
N GLN A 206 4.22 26.21 5.76
CA GLN A 206 2.80 26.36 6.09
C GLN A 206 2.21 27.48 5.24
N ARG A 207 1.00 27.28 4.69
CA ARG A 207 0.34 28.31 3.86
C ARG A 207 -0.14 29.48 4.70
N ASP A 208 -0.72 29.18 5.87
CA ASP A 208 -1.08 30.15 6.89
C ASP A 208 -0.30 29.85 8.18
N PRO A 209 0.71 30.66 8.54
CA PRO A 209 1.45 30.47 9.79
C PRO A 209 0.61 30.69 11.05
N ASP A 210 -0.49 31.46 10.97
CA ASP A 210 -1.36 31.74 12.12
C ASP A 210 -2.41 30.63 12.33
N ASP A 211 -2.67 29.80 11.31
CA ASP A 211 -3.52 28.61 11.33
C ASP A 211 -2.85 27.44 10.58
N PRO A 212 -1.80 26.81 11.17
CA PRO A 212 -0.98 25.83 10.46
C PRO A 212 -1.75 24.54 10.20
N ASP A 213 -1.57 24.00 8.99
CA ASP A 213 -2.10 22.69 8.61
C ASP A 213 -1.51 21.60 9.51
N PRO A 214 -2.31 20.59 9.91
CA PRO A 214 -1.81 19.47 10.69
C PRO A 214 -0.74 18.72 9.90
N SER A 215 0.25 18.20 10.63
CA SER A 215 1.27 17.34 10.03
C SER A 215 1.00 15.85 10.24
N ALA A 216 1.11 15.09 9.15
CA ALA A 216 0.87 13.66 9.08
C ALA A 216 2.09 12.90 9.65
N THR A 217 2.38 13.11 10.92
CA THR A 217 3.57 12.56 11.56
C THR A 217 3.47 11.03 11.72
N CYS A 218 4.61 10.35 11.57
CA CYS A 218 4.65 8.88 11.56
C CYS A 218 4.47 8.21 12.92
N ASP A 219 4.40 8.95 14.01
CA ASP A 219 3.96 8.43 15.32
C ASP A 219 2.43 8.25 15.39
N LYS A 220 1.67 8.94 14.53
CA LYS A 220 0.20 8.84 14.49
C LYS A 220 -0.25 7.70 13.59
N HIS A 221 -1.36 7.07 13.97
CA HIS A 221 -2.00 5.96 13.26
C HIS A 221 -3.45 6.30 12.91
N HIS A 222 -3.64 7.43 12.24
CA HIS A 222 -4.96 8.00 11.96
C HIS A 222 -5.40 7.63 10.54
N GLY A 223 -6.69 7.32 10.39
CA GLY A 223 -7.31 7.28 9.07
C GLY A 223 -7.62 8.69 8.58
N VAL A 224 -8.27 8.80 7.42
CA VAL A 224 -8.68 10.11 6.86
C VAL A 224 -9.68 10.83 7.76
N ALA A 225 -10.70 10.14 8.26
CA ALA A 225 -11.69 10.75 9.15
C ALA A 225 -11.03 11.36 10.41
N ASP A 226 -10.08 10.65 11.01
CA ASP A 226 -9.41 11.09 12.26
C ASP A 226 -8.36 12.20 12.03
N TYR A 227 -8.08 12.55 10.77
CA TYR A 227 -7.03 13.50 10.41
C TYR A 227 -7.58 14.88 10.01
N TYR A 228 -8.80 14.93 9.47
CA TYR A 228 -9.45 16.14 8.99
C TYR A 228 -10.62 16.61 9.87
N ASP A 229 -10.92 15.89 10.96
CA ASP A 229 -11.84 16.29 12.04
C ASP A 229 -11.10 17.06 13.15
#